data_AF-A0A3B9C1I5-F1
#
_entry.id   AF-A0A3B9C1I5-F1
#
_cell.length_a   1.000
_cell.length_b   1.000
_cell.length_c   1.000
_cell.angle_alpha   90.00
_cell.angle_beta   90.00
_cell.angle_gamma   90.00
#
_symmetry.space_group_name_H-M   'P 1'
#
loop_
_entity.id
_entity.type
_entity.pdbx_description
1 polymer ?
#
loop_
_entity_poly.entity_id
_entity_poly.type
_entity_poly.pdbx_seq_one_letter_code
_entity_poly.pdbx_strand_id
1 'polypeptide(L)'
;MEHNGFRFDLFDVIKTGLKWKKYILGFAIIVAIITAIVFFLKKNVYKAYGSFFPSSAVMSGRINLFRETEQEWIDMIGGENEVDRTFVFANSANVISYLIDKYDMAQHYQIDTNAPKAAQKAYKRFTKNYIVS
;
A
#
# COMPACT_ATOMS: atom_id res chain seq x y z
N MET A 1 29.86 -22.97 55.19
CA MET A 1 29.87 -21.95 54.12
C MET A 1 28.62 -22.19 53.31
N GLU A 2 27.51 -21.56 53.68
CA GLU A 2 26.20 -21.80 53.08
C GLU A 2 26.05 -20.94 51.83
N HIS A 3 25.98 -21.59 50.67
CA HIS A 3 25.74 -20.93 49.39
C HIS A 3 24.23 -20.73 49.25
N ASN A 4 23.75 -19.52 49.57
CA ASN A 4 22.36 -19.12 49.34
C ASN A 4 22.10 -19.00 47.82
N GLY A 5 21.73 -20.11 47.19
CA GLY A 5 21.27 -20.12 45.80
C GLY A 5 19.87 -19.52 45.70
N PHE A 6 19.73 -18.43 44.93
CA PHE A 6 18.45 -17.81 44.59
C PHE A 6 17.52 -18.84 43.90
N ARG A 7 16.58 -19.42 44.66
CA ARG A 7 15.47 -20.19 44.07
C ARG A 7 14.42 -19.18 43.62
N PHE A 8 14.49 -18.75 42.36
CA PHE A 8 13.42 -17.96 41.74
C PHE A 8 12.17 -18.82 41.58
N ASP A 9 11.25 -18.73 42.53
CA ASP A 9 9.94 -19.38 42.44
C ASP A 9 8.96 -18.46 41.69
N LEU A 10 8.04 -19.04 40.91
CA LEU A 10 7.07 -18.31 40.09
C LEU A 10 6.20 -17.37 40.95
N PHE A 11 5.94 -17.80 42.19
CA PHE A 11 5.22 -17.03 43.19
C PHE A 11 5.92 -15.73 43.59
N ASP A 12 7.26 -15.71 43.67
CA ASP A 12 8.01 -14.51 44.04
C ASP A 12 8.02 -13.46 42.93
N VAL A 13 7.99 -13.88 41.67
CA VAL A 13 7.84 -12.98 40.51
C VAL A 13 6.48 -12.29 40.53
N ILE A 14 5.40 -13.06 40.77
CA ILE A 14 4.03 -12.51 40.84
C ILE A 14 3.90 -11.55 42.03
N LYS A 15 4.42 -11.91 43.20
CA LYS A 15 4.37 -11.08 44.40
C LYS A 15 5.16 -9.77 44.22
N THR A 16 6.29 -9.83 43.52
CA THR A 16 7.09 -8.65 43.17
C THR A 16 6.34 -7.74 42.18
N GLY A 17 5.72 -8.31 41.14
CA GLY A 17 4.89 -7.54 40.20
C GLY A 17 3.71 -6.83 40.88
N LEU A 18 3.01 -7.54 41.79
CA LEU A 18 1.90 -6.97 42.56
C LEU A 18 2.35 -5.88 43.54
N LYS A 19 3.55 -5.99 44.12
CA LYS A 19 4.13 -4.96 44.99
C LYS A 19 4.38 -3.64 44.24
N TRP A 20 4.77 -3.72 42.97
CA TRP A 20 5.07 -2.56 42.13
C TRP A 20 3.91 -2.15 41.20
N LYS A 21 2.71 -2.71 41.39
CA LYS A 21 1.54 -2.50 40.52
C LYS A 21 1.23 -1.02 40.24
N LYS A 22 1.46 -0.13 41.20
CA LYS A 22 1.22 1.32 41.05
C LYS A 22 2.21 1.96 40.06
N TYR A 23 3.48 1.56 40.11
CA TYR A 23 4.50 2.02 39.16
C TYR A 23 4.27 1.44 37.76
N ILE A 24 3.91 0.16 37.68
CA ILE A 24 3.58 -0.51 36.41
C ILE A 24 2.35 0.17 35.78
N LEU A 25 1.31 0.41 36.56
CA LEU A 25 0.09 1.08 36.09
C LEU A 25 0.37 2.54 35.68
N GLY A 26 1.14 3.28 36.47
CA GLY A 26 1.54 4.64 36.13
C GLY A 26 2.32 4.70 34.81
N PHE A 27 3.29 3.80 34.63
CA PHE A 27 4.04 3.69 33.37
C PHE A 27 3.14 3.32 32.19
N ALA A 28 2.25 2.34 32.37
CA ALA A 28 1.30 1.93 31.34
C ALA A 28 0.38 3.09 30.92
N ILE A 29 -0.11 3.89 31.87
CA ILE A 29 -0.92 5.08 31.59
C ILE A 29 -0.12 6.12 30.81
N ILE A 30 1.13 6.39 31.20
CA ILE A 30 2.00 7.34 30.48
C ILE A 30 2.21 6.88 29.03
N VAL A 31 2.57 5.61 28.83
CA VAL A 31 2.75 5.04 27.48
C VAL A 31 1.46 5.09 26.67
N ALA A 32 0.31 4.80 27.28
CA ALA A 32 -0.99 4.90 26.62
C ALA A 32 -1.30 6.33 26.18
N ILE A 33 -1.04 7.34 27.02
CA ILE A 33 -1.23 8.75 26.70
C ILE A 33 -0.31 9.17 25.54
N ILE A 34 0.98 8.83 25.61
CA ILE A 34 1.94 9.15 24.54
C ILE A 34 1.49 8.51 23.23
N THR A 35 1.08 7.25 23.28
CA THR A 35 0.60 6.51 22.10
C THR A 35 -0.65 7.17 21.52
N ALA A 36 -1.61 7.54 22.35
CA ALA A 36 -2.82 8.23 21.92
C ALA A 36 -2.51 9.57 21.22
N ILE A 37 -1.60 10.37 21.78
CA ILE A 37 -1.16 11.64 21.19
C ILE A 37 -0.50 11.40 19.82
N VAL A 38 0.40 10.43 19.73
CA VAL A 38 1.09 10.08 18.47
C VAL A 38 0.09 9.61 17.41
N PHE A 39 -0.87 8.76 17.77
CA PHE A 39 -1.89 8.29 16.84
C PHE A 39 -2.81 9.41 16.37
N PHE A 40 -3.17 10.35 17.25
CA PHE A 40 -4.02 11.49 16.90
C PHE A 40 -3.35 12.47 15.93
N LEU A 41 -2.03 12.63 16.02
CA LEU A 41 -1.25 13.48 15.13
C LEU A 41 -0.97 12.83 13.76
N LYS A 42 -1.12 11.51 13.65
CA LYS A 42 -0.82 10.77 12.43
C LYS A 42 -1.97 10.91 11.43
N LYS A 43 -1.66 11.33 10.20
CA LYS A 43 -2.66 11.35 9.12
C LYS A 43 -3.06 9.93 8.71
N ASN A 44 -4.35 9.74 8.46
CA ASN A 44 -4.88 8.50 7.90
C ASN A 44 -4.31 8.28 6.50
N VAL A 45 -3.89 7.04 6.23
CA VAL A 45 -3.40 6.61 4.91
C VAL A 45 -4.38 5.59 4.37
N TYR A 46 -4.92 5.85 3.19
CA TYR A 46 -5.91 4.99 2.53
C TYR A 46 -5.28 4.29 1.33
N LYS A 47 -5.67 3.03 1.10
CA LYS A 47 -5.25 2.25 -0.07
C LYS A 47 -6.47 2.06 -0.98
N ALA A 48 -6.40 2.62 -2.18
CA ALA A 48 -7.35 2.31 -3.25
C ALA A 48 -6.90 1.03 -3.96
N TYR A 49 -7.85 0.18 -4.33
CA TYR A 49 -7.62 -1.01 -5.14
C TYR A 49 -8.75 -1.16 -6.17
N GLY A 50 -8.44 -1.78 -7.30
CA GLY A 50 -9.40 -2.07 -8.35
C GLY A 50 -8.95 -3.30 -9.13
N SER A 51 -9.91 -4.08 -9.62
CA SER A 51 -9.68 -5.26 -10.45
C SER A 51 -10.16 -4.94 -11.87
N PHE A 52 -9.33 -5.24 -12.86
CA PHE A 52 -9.62 -4.97 -14.26
C PHE A 52 -9.61 -6.30 -15.03
N PHE A 53 -10.59 -6.47 -15.91
CA PHE A 53 -10.63 -7.59 -16.85
C PHE A 53 -10.39 -7.01 -18.24
N PRO A 54 -9.23 -7.28 -18.86
CA PRO A 54 -8.96 -6.73 -20.18
C PRO A 54 -9.90 -7.38 -21.19
N SER A 55 -10.36 -6.58 -22.15
CA SER A 55 -11.16 -7.10 -23.26
C SER A 55 -10.27 -7.76 -24.30
N SER A 56 -10.80 -8.77 -24.98
CA SER A 56 -10.08 -9.50 -26.02
C SER A 56 -9.71 -8.60 -27.20
N ALA A 57 -8.44 -8.65 -27.61
CA ALA A 57 -8.00 -7.92 -28.81
C ALA A 57 -8.70 -8.43 -30.07
N VAL A 58 -9.14 -9.69 -30.07
CA VAL A 58 -9.91 -10.32 -31.16
C VAL A 58 -11.19 -9.53 -31.42
N MET A 59 -11.88 -9.06 -30.37
CA MET A 59 -13.13 -8.28 -30.52
C MET A 59 -12.92 -6.98 -31.33
N SER A 60 -11.77 -6.34 -31.15
CA SER A 60 -11.38 -5.11 -31.87
C SER A 60 -10.71 -5.36 -33.23
N GLY A 61 -10.52 -6.62 -33.63
CA GLY A 61 -9.87 -6.97 -34.89
C GLY A 61 -10.72 -6.56 -36.09
N ARG A 62 -10.09 -6.17 -37.20
CA ARG A 62 -10.79 -5.79 -38.45
C ARG A 62 -11.76 -6.86 -38.94
N ILE A 63 -11.37 -8.13 -38.79
CA ILE A 63 -12.21 -9.29 -39.12
C ILE A 63 -13.49 -9.29 -38.31
N ASN A 64 -13.51 -8.72 -37.09
CA ASN A 64 -14.68 -8.62 -36.22
C ASN A 64 -15.46 -7.31 -36.34
N LEU A 65 -14.78 -6.20 -36.65
CA LEU A 65 -15.43 -4.89 -36.80
C LEU A 65 -16.23 -4.73 -38.10
N PHE A 66 -15.84 -5.42 -39.19
CA PHE A 66 -16.43 -5.26 -40.53
C PHE A 66 -17.13 -6.53 -41.02
N ARG A 67 -17.79 -7.26 -40.11
CA ARG A 67 -18.40 -8.55 -40.44
C ARG A 67 -19.74 -8.40 -41.12
N GLU A 68 -19.92 -9.18 -42.18
CA GLU A 68 -21.21 -9.35 -42.85
C GLU A 68 -21.97 -10.60 -42.35
N THR A 69 -21.29 -11.52 -41.64
CA THR A 69 -21.89 -12.73 -41.06
C THR A 69 -21.47 -12.96 -39.61
N GLU A 70 -22.42 -13.37 -38.77
CA GLU A 70 -22.18 -13.71 -37.36
C GLU A 70 -21.28 -14.96 -37.26
N GLN A 71 -20.19 -14.91 -36.49
CA GLN A 71 -19.55 -16.13 -35.96
C GLN A 71 -20.10 -16.33 -34.57
N GLU A 72 -20.42 -17.57 -34.24
CA GLU A 72 -20.54 -17.96 -32.85
C GLU A 72 -19.14 -17.95 -32.19
N TRP A 73 -19.08 -17.48 -30.95
CA TRP A 73 -17.95 -17.62 -30.02
C TRP A 73 -16.74 -16.68 -30.23
N ILE A 74 -16.96 -15.37 -30.18
CA ILE A 74 -15.88 -14.41 -29.90
C ILE A 74 -15.75 -14.24 -28.39
N ASP A 75 -14.61 -14.62 -27.82
CA ASP A 75 -14.31 -14.34 -26.42
C ASP A 75 -14.26 -12.83 -26.19
N MET A 76 -15.13 -12.31 -25.33
CA MET A 76 -15.18 -10.87 -24.99
C MET A 76 -14.07 -10.47 -24.01
N ILE A 77 -13.60 -11.43 -23.21
CA ILE A 77 -12.55 -11.26 -22.21
C ILE A 77 -11.23 -11.73 -22.82
N GLY A 78 -10.19 -10.93 -22.62
CA GLY A 78 -8.85 -11.23 -23.09
C GLY A 78 -8.21 -12.37 -22.30
N GLY A 79 -7.31 -13.09 -22.96
CA GLY A 79 -6.53 -14.16 -22.35
C GLY A 79 -5.25 -13.62 -21.71
N GLU A 80 -4.30 -14.53 -21.49
CA GLU A 80 -2.98 -14.23 -20.92
C GLU A 80 -2.26 -13.08 -21.64
N ASN A 81 -2.31 -13.05 -22.98
CA ASN A 81 -1.68 -12.00 -23.78
C ASN A 81 -2.24 -10.60 -23.49
N GLU A 82 -3.55 -10.46 -23.31
CA GLU A 82 -4.19 -9.19 -22.98
C GLU A 82 -3.90 -8.76 -21.54
N VAL A 83 -3.79 -9.72 -20.62
CA VAL A 83 -3.37 -9.48 -19.24
C VAL A 83 -1.95 -8.94 -19.21
N ASP A 84 -1.01 -9.60 -19.87
CA ASP A 84 0.40 -9.18 -19.95
C ASP A 84 0.55 -7.80 -20.59
N ARG A 85 -0.15 -7.54 -21.69
CA ARG A 85 -0.15 -6.22 -22.35
C ARG A 85 -0.68 -5.14 -21.42
N THR A 86 -1.77 -5.41 -20.71
CA THR A 86 -2.36 -4.47 -19.75
C THR A 86 -1.41 -4.21 -18.60
N PHE A 87 -0.74 -5.25 -18.09
CA PHE A 87 0.27 -5.15 -17.03
C PHE A 87 1.45 -4.26 -17.47
N VAL A 88 1.98 -4.48 -18.67
CA VAL A 88 3.07 -3.65 -19.24
C VAL A 88 2.62 -2.20 -19.43
N PHE A 89 1.41 -1.99 -19.96
CA PHE A 89 0.87 -0.66 -20.18
C PHE A 89 0.68 0.11 -18.86
N ALA A 90 0.09 -0.52 -17.86
CA ALA A 90 -0.15 0.07 -16.55
C ALA A 90 1.15 0.49 -15.84
N ASN A 91 2.24 -0.26 -16.06
CA ASN A 91 3.57 0.05 -15.51
C ASN A 91 4.41 0.98 -16.40
N SER A 92 3.89 1.43 -17.55
CA SER A 92 4.65 2.26 -18.48
C SER A 92 4.89 3.67 -17.93
N ALA A 93 6.06 4.23 -18.23
CA ALA A 93 6.45 5.56 -17.75
C ALA A 93 5.49 6.66 -18.22
N ASN A 94 4.90 6.51 -19.41
CA ASN A 94 3.92 7.45 -19.95
C ASN A 94 2.62 7.46 -19.16
N VAL A 95 2.08 6.27 -18.84
CA VAL A 95 0.87 6.15 -18.01
C VAL A 95 1.11 6.69 -16.61
N ILE A 96 2.23 6.32 -16.00
CA ILE A 96 2.58 6.82 -14.66
C ILE A 96 2.72 8.35 -14.67
N SER A 97 3.43 8.91 -15.64
CA SER A 97 3.60 10.37 -15.76
C SER A 97 2.27 11.09 -15.99
N TYR A 98 1.40 10.52 -16.81
CA TYR A 98 0.04 11.03 -17.02
C TYR A 98 -0.79 11.01 -15.73
N LEU A 99 -0.73 9.94 -14.94
CA LEU A 99 -1.43 9.86 -13.66
C LEU A 99 -0.90 10.88 -12.64
N ILE A 100 0.42 11.08 -12.60
CA ILE A 100 1.06 12.06 -11.72
C ILE A 100 0.55 13.47 -12.04
N ASP A 101 0.49 13.81 -13.32
CA ASP A 101 0.08 15.12 -13.80
C ASP A 101 -1.44 15.33 -13.62
N LYS A 102 -2.25 14.38 -14.10
CA LYS A 102 -3.73 14.44 -14.05
C LYS A 102 -4.28 14.65 -12.65
N TYR A 103 -3.66 14.04 -11.64
CA TYR A 103 -4.13 14.09 -10.25
C TYR A 103 -3.29 15.02 -9.36
N ASP A 104 -2.44 15.87 -9.97
CA ASP A 104 -1.54 16.80 -9.28
C ASP A 104 -0.81 16.16 -8.08
N MET A 105 -0.17 15.02 -8.34
CA MET A 105 0.50 14.25 -7.31
C MET A 105 1.70 15.00 -6.72
N ALA A 106 2.30 15.93 -7.47
CA ALA A 106 3.36 16.80 -6.98
C ALA A 106 2.85 17.68 -5.82
N GLN A 107 1.69 18.33 -6.00
CA GLN A 107 1.06 19.11 -4.94
C GLN A 107 0.63 18.24 -3.76
N HIS A 108 0.00 17.08 -4.02
CA HIS A 108 -0.40 16.14 -2.98
C HIS A 108 0.79 15.71 -2.10
N TYR A 109 1.95 15.51 -2.70
CA TYR A 109 3.19 15.18 -2.01
C TYR A 109 3.95 16.37 -1.43
N GLN A 110 3.44 17.60 -1.59
CA GLN A 110 4.09 18.84 -1.17
C GLN A 110 5.50 18.97 -1.75
N ILE A 111 5.64 18.64 -3.03
CA ILE A 111 6.87 18.79 -3.79
C ILE A 111 6.83 20.16 -4.47
N ASP A 112 7.82 21.00 -4.17
CA ASP A 112 8.02 22.25 -4.90
C ASP A 112 8.35 21.93 -6.37
N THR A 113 7.46 22.34 -7.26
CA THR A 113 7.56 22.12 -8.71
C THR A 113 8.66 22.96 -9.35
N ASN A 114 9.11 24.05 -8.69
CA ASN A 114 10.20 24.89 -9.16
C ASN A 114 11.58 24.33 -8.77
N ALA A 115 11.61 23.36 -7.86
CA ALA A 115 12.86 22.77 -7.41
C ALA A 115 13.50 21.90 -8.51
N PRO A 116 14.84 21.86 -8.59
CA PRO A 116 15.53 20.91 -9.46
C PRO A 116 15.07 19.48 -9.17
N LYS A 117 14.80 18.71 -10.23
CA LYS A 117 14.37 17.29 -10.15
C LYS A 117 13.01 17.06 -9.47
N ALA A 118 12.15 18.08 -9.38
CA ALA A 118 10.79 17.95 -8.84
C ALA A 118 10.00 16.79 -9.49
N ALA A 119 10.01 16.72 -10.82
CA ALA A 119 9.34 15.65 -11.57
C ALA A 119 9.89 14.25 -11.21
N GLN A 120 11.21 14.09 -11.11
CA GLN A 120 11.83 12.82 -10.72
C GLN A 120 11.43 12.42 -9.30
N LYS A 121 11.37 13.39 -8.38
CA LYS A 121 10.95 13.17 -6.99
C LYS A 121 9.48 12.75 -6.90
N ALA A 122 8.61 13.39 -7.68
CA ALA A 122 7.20 13.03 -7.77
C ALA A 122 7.03 11.62 -8.34
N TYR A 123 7.72 11.30 -9.43
CA TYR A 123 7.71 9.98 -10.05
C TYR A 123 8.15 8.88 -9.07
N LYS A 124 9.30 9.06 -8.42
CA LYS A 124 9.82 8.08 -7.44
C LYS A 124 8.87 7.88 -6.25
N ARG A 125 8.19 8.94 -5.81
CA ARG A 125 7.25 8.86 -4.68
C ARG A 125 5.93 8.21 -5.09
N PHE A 126 5.47 8.47 -6.31
CA PHE A 126 4.28 7.84 -6.87
C PHE A 126 4.49 6.34 -7.07
N THR A 127 5.57 5.92 -7.74
CA THR A 127 5.83 4.50 -8.00
C THR A 127 6.07 3.67 -6.74
N LYS A 128 6.49 4.29 -5.64
CA LYS A 128 6.56 3.62 -4.33
C LYS A 128 5.19 3.23 -3.77
N ASN A 129 4.13 3.96 -4.13
CA ASN A 129 2.77 3.75 -3.64
C ASN A 129 1.82 3.18 -4.70
N TYR A 130 2.29 2.99 -5.93
CA TYR A 130 1.54 2.44 -7.05
C TYR A 130 2.01 1.01 -7.33
N ILE A 131 1.11 0.04 -7.19
CA ILE A 131 1.41 -1.38 -7.37
C ILE A 131 0.38 -1.95 -8.33
N VAL A 132 0.87 -2.63 -9.36
CA VAL A 132 0.08 -3.45 -10.28
C VAL A 132 0.48 -4.90 -10.04
N SER A 133 -0.50 -5.77 -9.85
CA SER A 133 -0.32 -7.19 -9.50
C SER A 133 -1.34 -8.05 -10.24
#